data_AF-A0ABD3NLV6-F1
#
_entry.id   AF-A0ABD3NLV6-F1
#
_cell.length_a   1.000
_cell.length_b   1.000
_cell.length_c   1.000
_cell.angle_alpha   90.00
_cell.angle_beta   90.00
_cell.angle_gamma   90.00
#
_symmetry.space_group_name_H-M   'P 1'
#
loop_
_entity.id
_entity.type
_entity.pdbx_description
1 polymer ?
#
loop_
_entity_poly.entity_id
_entity_poly.type
_entity_poly.pdbx_seq_one_letter_code
_entity_poly.pdbx_strand_id
1 'polypeptide(L)'
;MINRLLFAFALLLSMMATSNAFTSSRRVLKGAASSVQKSTVKLAAAKKAATKKDEEEVVNFKKAEFVAAVADKTGMTKGDSEKALSAVLNVIATEVASGKRINLPGFGTFKLSFRAARKGRNPKTGEEMDIKATYTPSFSASKTFKDMANPNR
;
A
#
# COMPACT_ATOMS: atom_id res chain seq x y z
N MET A 1 52.69 14.48 -3.32
CA MET A 1 53.40 14.46 -4.64
C MET A 1 53.79 13.01 -4.92
N ILE A 2 53.71 12.57 -6.19
CA ILE A 2 54.11 11.23 -6.69
C ILE A 2 53.01 10.18 -6.41
N ASN A 3 52.24 9.57 -7.32
CA ASN A 3 52.39 9.19 -8.74
C ASN A 3 51.06 9.49 -9.47
N ARG A 4 51.01 10.28 -10.55
CA ARG A 4 51.45 9.95 -11.92
C ARG A 4 50.78 8.71 -12.51
N LEU A 5 50.32 8.89 -13.74
CA LEU A 5 49.90 7.84 -14.68
C LEU A 5 48.59 7.15 -14.24
N LEU A 6 47.43 7.52 -14.80
CA LEU A 6 47.28 7.75 -16.25
C LEU A 6 48.05 6.67 -17.04
N PHE A 7 48.09 5.45 -16.48
CA PHE A 7 48.38 4.23 -17.19
C PHE A 7 47.11 3.91 -17.98
N ALA A 8 47.16 4.28 -19.26
CA ALA A 8 46.44 3.66 -20.36
C ALA A 8 44.89 3.61 -20.21
N PHE A 9 44.16 4.66 -20.56
CA PHE A 9 43.81 4.98 -21.94
C PHE A 9 44.27 3.93 -22.98
N ALA A 10 43.30 3.21 -23.54
CA ALA A 10 43.41 2.56 -24.83
C ALA A 10 44.47 1.45 -24.96
N LEU A 11 44.05 0.20 -24.72
CA LEU A 11 44.43 -0.86 -25.64
C LEU A 11 43.34 -1.93 -25.72
N LEU A 12 42.83 -2.10 -26.95
CA LEU A 12 42.07 -3.25 -27.48
C LEU A 12 40.72 -3.56 -26.82
N LEU A 13 39.56 -3.24 -27.41
CA LEU A 13 39.11 -3.69 -28.74
C LEU A 13 39.26 -5.21 -28.94
N SER A 14 38.34 -5.99 -28.38
CA SER A 14 37.91 -7.33 -28.84
C SER A 14 36.79 -7.78 -27.88
N MET A 15 35.61 -8.23 -28.25
CA MET A 15 35.03 -8.59 -29.53
C MET A 15 33.50 -8.57 -29.38
N MET A 16 32.85 -8.30 -30.51
CA MET A 16 31.43 -8.33 -30.79
C MET A 16 30.65 -9.53 -30.23
N ALA A 17 29.39 -9.27 -29.87
CA ALA A 17 28.28 -10.19 -30.15
C ALA A 17 26.98 -9.41 -30.40
N THR A 18 26.93 -8.74 -31.54
CA THR A 18 25.68 -8.43 -32.25
C THR A 18 25.27 -9.68 -33.02
N SER A 19 24.05 -10.17 -32.83
CA SER A 19 23.36 -10.90 -33.90
C SER A 19 21.85 -10.76 -33.77
N ASN A 20 21.29 -9.97 -34.68
CA ASN A 20 19.87 -9.98 -35.04
C ASN A 20 19.87 -10.09 -36.56
N ALA A 21 19.41 -11.23 -37.09
CA ALA A 21 19.30 -11.46 -38.54
C ALA A 21 17.88 -11.95 -38.85
N PHE A 22 17.09 -11.01 -39.32
CA PHE A 22 15.84 -11.13 -40.03
C PHE A 22 16.13 -11.38 -41.51
N THR A 23 15.72 -12.52 -42.07
CA THR A 23 15.54 -12.75 -43.53
C THR A 23 14.70 -14.02 -43.72
N SER A 24 13.40 -13.94 -43.98
CA SER A 24 12.74 -13.87 -45.30
C SER A 24 13.02 -15.04 -46.26
N SER A 25 12.06 -15.97 -46.37
CA SER A 25 11.66 -16.64 -47.62
C SER A 25 10.36 -17.41 -47.40
N ARG A 26 9.24 -16.91 -47.96
CA ARG A 26 8.56 -17.49 -49.14
C ARG A 26 8.30 -18.99 -49.01
N ARG A 27 7.06 -19.40 -48.76
CA ARG A 27 6.00 -19.56 -49.79
C ARG A 27 6.44 -20.64 -50.79
N VAL A 28 5.68 -21.75 -50.82
CA VAL A 28 5.79 -22.99 -51.63
C VAL A 28 5.92 -24.15 -50.61
N LEU A 29 5.01 -25.12 -50.40
CA LEU A 29 3.82 -25.69 -51.04
C LEU A 29 3.10 -26.49 -49.90
N LYS A 30 1.79 -26.34 -49.67
CA LYS A 30 0.68 -27.07 -50.30
C LYS A 30 0.60 -28.55 -49.90
N GLY A 31 -0.48 -28.92 -49.20
CA GLY A 31 -1.07 -30.26 -49.33
C GLY A 31 -1.29 -31.05 -48.04
N ALA A 32 -2.56 -31.10 -47.60
CA ALA A 32 -3.22 -32.27 -47.03
C ALA A 32 -2.63 -32.93 -45.76
N ALA A 33 -3.13 -32.53 -44.59
CA ALA A 33 -3.50 -33.46 -43.50
C ALA A 33 -4.35 -32.72 -42.46
N SER A 34 -5.57 -32.36 -42.88
CA SER A 34 -6.70 -32.08 -41.99
C SER A 34 -7.03 -33.32 -41.16
N SER A 35 -7.06 -33.23 -39.83
CA SER A 35 -7.97 -34.08 -39.01
C SER A 35 -7.89 -33.89 -37.49
N VAL A 36 -6.89 -33.21 -36.92
CA VAL A 36 -6.77 -33.17 -35.46
C VAL A 36 -6.40 -31.76 -35.03
N GLN A 37 -7.39 -30.96 -34.61
CA GLN A 37 -7.27 -29.89 -33.60
C GLN A 37 -8.54 -28.99 -33.51
N LYS A 38 -9.60 -29.28 -34.30
CA LYS A 38 -10.83 -28.46 -34.32
C LYS A 38 -12.02 -29.19 -33.69
N SER A 39 -11.94 -29.49 -32.40
CA SER A 39 -13.06 -30.09 -31.64
C SER A 39 -12.91 -30.00 -30.10
N THR A 40 -12.58 -28.83 -29.56
CA THR A 40 -12.76 -28.51 -28.13
C THR A 40 -13.29 -27.08 -27.90
N VAL A 41 -14.18 -26.63 -28.80
CA VAL A 41 -15.04 -25.46 -28.57
C VAL A 41 -16.49 -25.94 -28.48
N LYS A 42 -16.87 -26.54 -27.34
CA LYS A 42 -18.22 -26.50 -26.73
C LYS A 42 -18.31 -27.51 -25.58
N LEU A 43 -19.02 -27.08 -24.53
CA LEU A 43 -19.51 -27.85 -23.36
C LEU A 43 -18.49 -28.20 -22.27
N ALA A 44 -18.27 -27.24 -21.36
CA ALA A 44 -18.17 -27.51 -19.92
C ALA A 44 -18.48 -26.22 -19.12
N ALA A 45 -19.70 -25.73 -19.27
CA ALA A 45 -20.31 -24.83 -18.30
C ALA A 45 -21.10 -25.70 -17.31
N ALA A 46 -20.70 -25.75 -16.05
CA ALA A 46 -21.58 -25.74 -14.87
C ALA A 46 -20.82 -26.10 -13.58
N LYS A 47 -20.74 -25.10 -12.70
CA LYS A 47 -20.99 -25.24 -11.25
C LYS A 47 -19.88 -25.85 -10.38
N LYS A 48 -18.90 -25.01 -10.06
CA LYS A 48 -18.53 -24.76 -8.66
C LYS A 48 -18.69 -23.28 -8.34
N ALA A 49 -19.93 -22.81 -8.52
CA ALA A 49 -20.43 -21.61 -7.86
C ALA A 49 -20.89 -22.03 -6.46
N ALA A 50 -20.09 -21.71 -5.44
CA ALA A 50 -20.54 -21.38 -4.08
C ALA A 50 -19.34 -21.33 -3.13
N THR A 51 -18.69 -20.16 -3.04
CA THR A 51 -18.41 -19.50 -1.76
C THR A 51 -18.13 -18.03 -2.07
N LYS A 52 -19.18 -17.22 -1.89
CA LYS A 52 -19.11 -15.76 -1.79
C LYS A 52 -18.43 -15.40 -0.47
N LYS A 53 -17.50 -14.46 -0.50
CA LYS A 53 -17.49 -13.25 0.32
C LYS A 53 -16.54 -12.27 -0.37
N ASP A 54 -17.05 -11.07 -0.60
CA ASP A 54 -16.35 -9.99 -1.28
C ASP A 54 -15.12 -9.59 -0.46
N GLU A 55 -13.97 -10.15 -0.81
CA GLU A 55 -12.68 -9.65 -0.37
C GLU A 55 -12.35 -8.45 -1.25
N GLU A 56 -12.83 -7.29 -0.80
CA GLU A 56 -12.40 -5.98 -1.27
C GLU A 56 -10.86 -5.98 -1.27
N GLU A 57 -10.25 -5.82 -2.44
CA GLU A 57 -8.81 -5.65 -2.56
C GLU A 57 -8.43 -4.45 -1.68
N VAL A 58 -7.80 -4.69 -0.53
CA VAL A 58 -7.39 -3.63 0.39
C VAL A 58 -6.24 -2.88 -0.26
N VAL A 59 -6.58 -1.89 -1.08
CA VAL A 59 -5.62 -0.94 -1.64
C VAL A 59 -5.09 -0.10 -0.48
N ASN A 60 -3.90 -0.46 0.00
CA ASN A 60 -3.24 0.26 1.08
C ASN A 60 -2.74 1.61 0.56
N PHE A 61 -3.45 2.70 0.89
CA PHE A 61 -3.04 4.05 0.51
C PHE A 61 -1.77 4.44 1.28
N LYS A 62 -0.63 4.42 0.58
CA LYS A 62 0.69 4.59 1.20
C LYS A 62 0.97 6.07 1.53
N LYS A 63 1.86 6.32 2.48
CA LYS A 63 2.28 7.68 2.87
C LYS A 63 2.68 8.54 1.66
N ALA A 64 3.39 7.96 0.69
CA ALA A 64 3.84 8.69 -0.50
C ALA A 64 2.68 9.19 -1.39
N GLU A 65 1.65 8.36 -1.58
CA GLU A 65 0.45 8.71 -2.35
C GLU A 65 -0.38 9.77 -1.61
N PHE A 66 -0.45 9.66 -0.29
CA PHE A 66 -1.09 10.67 0.55
C PHE A 66 -0.38 12.02 0.47
N VAL A 67 0.96 12.04 0.56
CA VAL A 67 1.75 13.28 0.43
C VAL A 67 1.57 13.90 -0.96
N ALA A 68 1.52 13.09 -2.02
CA ALA A 68 1.23 13.58 -3.37
C ALA A 68 -0.17 14.20 -3.45
N ALA A 69 -1.20 13.52 -2.95
CA ALA A 69 -2.57 14.04 -2.95
C ALA A 69 -2.73 15.32 -2.10
N VAL A 70 -1.99 15.46 -1.00
CA VAL A 70 -1.94 16.70 -0.21
C VAL A 70 -1.24 17.81 -0.98
N ALA A 71 -0.10 17.53 -1.60
CA ALA A 71 0.63 18.49 -2.43
C ALA A 71 -0.26 19.02 -3.56
N ASP A 72 -0.97 18.15 -4.27
CA ASP A 72 -1.86 18.51 -5.38
C ASP A 72 -3.02 19.40 -4.92
N LYS A 73 -3.59 19.14 -3.74
CA LYS A 73 -4.70 19.94 -3.17
C LYS A 73 -4.26 21.28 -2.56
N THR A 74 -3.03 21.36 -2.08
CA THR A 74 -2.50 22.55 -1.37
C THR A 74 -1.61 23.42 -2.25
N GLY A 75 -1.18 22.91 -3.40
CA GLY A 75 -0.19 23.57 -4.27
C GLY A 75 1.23 23.59 -3.69
N MET A 76 1.48 22.87 -2.59
CA MET A 76 2.80 22.83 -1.94
C MET A 76 3.75 21.86 -2.63
N THR A 77 5.05 22.02 -2.40
CA THR A 77 6.02 21.01 -2.84
C THR A 77 5.81 19.69 -2.09
N LYS A 78 6.19 18.56 -2.70
CA LYS A 78 6.12 17.25 -2.04
C LYS A 78 6.92 17.22 -0.73
N GLY A 79 8.09 17.87 -0.71
CA GLY A 79 8.95 17.95 0.48
C GLY A 79 8.29 18.72 1.62
N ASP A 80 7.66 19.86 1.34
CA ASP A 80 7.00 20.64 2.39
C ASP A 80 5.68 20.01 2.83
N SER A 81 4.98 19.31 1.93
CA SER A 81 3.80 18.51 2.27
C SER A 81 4.15 17.37 3.24
N GLU A 82 5.29 16.71 3.06
CA GLU A 82 5.76 15.68 3.99
C GLU A 82 6.14 16.25 5.36
N LYS A 83 6.81 17.41 5.39
CA LYS A 83 7.13 18.11 6.63
C LYS A 83 5.85 18.55 7.36
N ALA A 84 4.90 19.14 6.66
CA ALA A 84 3.63 19.57 7.21
C ALA A 84 2.85 18.39 7.81
N LEU A 85 2.75 17.27 7.08
CA LEU A 85 2.10 16.06 7.59
C LEU A 85 2.78 15.54 8.87
N SER A 86 4.11 15.46 8.85
CA SER A 86 4.87 14.98 10.00
C SER A 86 4.69 15.90 11.22
N ALA A 87 4.67 17.22 10.99
CA ALA A 87 4.41 18.21 12.04
C ALA A 87 3.00 18.05 12.64
N VAL A 88 1.97 17.87 11.82
CA VAL A 88 0.59 17.66 12.28
C VAL A 88 0.50 16.39 13.15
N LEU A 89 1.07 15.28 12.69
CA LEU A 89 1.06 14.02 13.44
C LEU A 89 1.79 14.15 14.78
N ASN A 90 2.93 14.84 14.79
CA ASN A 90 3.70 15.09 16.01
C ASN A 90 2.91 15.95 17.00
N VAL A 91 2.31 17.05 16.55
CA VAL A 91 1.49 17.92 17.41
C VAL A 91 0.31 17.15 17.99
N ILE A 92 -0.36 16.31 17.18
CA ILE A 92 -1.46 15.47 17.68
C ILE A 92 -0.96 14.51 18.76
N ALA A 93 0.18 13.84 18.52
CA ALA A 93 0.75 12.90 19.47
C ALA A 93 1.13 13.59 20.79
N THR A 94 1.81 14.74 20.75
CA THR A 94 2.27 15.45 21.95
C THR A 94 1.11 16.03 22.76
N GLU A 95 0.14 16.64 22.10
CA GLU A 95 -1.00 17.28 22.77
C GLU A 95 -1.94 16.22 23.39
N VAL A 96 -2.20 15.10 22.71
CA VAL A 96 -3.01 14.00 23.25
C VAL A 96 -2.27 13.29 24.39
N ALA A 97 -0.95 13.08 24.27
CA ALA A 97 -0.14 12.52 25.36
C ALA A 97 -0.16 13.41 26.61
N SER A 98 -0.24 14.74 26.43
CA SER A 98 -0.41 15.70 27.52
C SER A 98 -1.81 15.71 28.14
N GLY A 99 -2.71 14.83 27.69
CA GLY A 99 -4.09 14.73 28.19
C GLY A 99 -5.06 15.75 27.61
N LYS A 100 -4.63 16.58 26.65
CA LYS A 100 -5.49 17.56 25.99
C LYS A 100 -6.35 16.88 24.93
N ARG A 101 -7.47 17.53 24.58
CA ARG A 101 -8.40 17.09 23.55
C ARG A 101 -8.24 17.97 22.33
N ILE A 102 -8.07 17.36 21.15
CA ILE A 102 -7.94 18.07 19.88
C ILE A 102 -9.22 17.82 19.09
N ASN A 103 -9.95 18.88 18.78
CA ASN A 103 -11.14 18.81 17.96
C ASN A 103 -10.85 19.33 16.55
N LEU A 104 -11.02 18.49 15.54
CA LEU A 104 -10.91 18.85 14.13
C LEU A 104 -12.31 18.82 13.51
N PRO A 105 -12.95 19.98 13.30
CA PRO A 105 -14.31 20.03 12.74
C PRO A 105 -14.35 19.37 11.37
N GLY A 106 -15.42 18.60 11.11
CA GLY A 106 -15.59 17.82 9.87
C GLY A 106 -14.79 16.52 9.80
N PHE A 107 -13.77 16.32 10.66
CA PHE A 107 -13.02 15.06 10.73
C PHE A 107 -13.35 14.27 11.99
N GLY A 108 -13.02 14.81 13.17
CA GLY A 108 -13.26 14.14 14.44
C GLY A 108 -12.49 14.73 15.61
N THR A 109 -12.52 14.02 16.73
CA THR A 109 -11.89 14.45 17.98
C THR A 109 -10.90 13.41 18.47
N PHE A 110 -9.67 13.85 18.78
CA PHE A 110 -8.67 13.05 19.47
C PHE A 110 -8.73 13.33 20.97
N LYS A 111 -8.74 12.27 21.78
CA LYS A 111 -8.76 12.36 23.24
C LYS A 111 -7.98 11.23 23.87
N LEU A 112 -7.39 11.49 25.02
CA LEU A 112 -6.85 10.45 25.87
C LEU A 112 -7.99 9.77 26.63
N SER A 113 -8.11 8.45 26.49
CA SER A 113 -9.07 7.63 27.21
C SER A 113 -8.37 6.92 28.35
N PHE A 114 -8.89 7.09 29.57
CA PHE A 114 -8.44 6.32 30.72
C PHE A 114 -9.16 4.97 30.79
N ARG A 115 -8.41 3.92 31.09
CA ARG A 115 -8.93 2.59 31.43
C ARG A 115 -8.45 2.25 32.84
N ALA A 116 -9.41 2.10 33.75
CA ALA A 116 -9.12 1.75 35.14
C ALA A 116 -8.48 0.37 35.24
N ALA A 117 -7.72 0.17 36.32
CA ALA A 117 -7.15 -1.13 36.64
C ALA A 117 -8.27 -2.15 36.88
N ARG A 118 -8.09 -3.35 36.33
CA ARG A 118 -9.05 -4.44 36.49
C ARG A 118 -8.34 -5.78 36.54
N LYS A 119 -8.98 -6.74 37.19
CA LYS A 119 -8.56 -8.14 37.12
C LYS A 119 -8.92 -8.69 35.74
N GLY A 120 -7.93 -9.21 35.04
CA GLY A 120 -8.06 -9.97 33.81
C GLY A 120 -7.71 -11.44 34.06
N ARG A 121 -7.88 -12.26 33.04
CA ARG A 121 -7.53 -13.68 33.08
C ARG A 121 -6.62 -13.99 31.90
N ASN A 122 -5.54 -14.73 32.14
CA ASN A 122 -4.67 -15.14 31.05
C ASN A 122 -5.44 -16.13 30.15
N PRO A 123 -5.63 -15.85 28.84
CA PRO A 123 -6.38 -16.74 27.97
C PRO A 123 -5.75 -18.12 27.79
N LYS A 124 -4.45 -18.29 28.10
CA LYS A 124 -3.75 -19.58 28.00
C LYS A 124 -3.73 -20.39 29.29
N THR A 125 -3.55 -19.75 30.45
CA THR A 125 -3.38 -20.46 31.75
C THR A 125 -4.61 -20.35 32.66
N GLY A 126 -5.52 -19.42 32.39
CA GLY A 126 -6.69 -19.22 33.25
C GLY A 126 -6.38 -18.60 34.60
N GLU A 127 -5.14 -18.16 34.85
CA GLU A 127 -4.77 -17.48 36.09
C GLU A 127 -5.24 -16.03 36.08
N GLU A 128 -5.59 -15.51 37.26
CA GLU A 128 -5.93 -14.12 37.44
C GLU A 128 -4.68 -13.23 37.32
N MET A 129 -4.80 -12.16 36.54
CA MET A 129 -3.74 -11.18 36.33
C MET A 129 -4.25 -9.77 36.47
N ASP A 130 -3.43 -8.91 37.08
CA ASP A 130 -3.76 -7.51 37.27
C ASP A 130 -3.40 -6.72 36.01
N ILE A 131 -4.40 -6.14 35.37
CA ILE A 131 -4.20 -5.22 34.26
C ILE A 131 -4.14 -3.81 34.85
N LYS A 132 -2.95 -3.20 34.80
CA LYS A 132 -2.71 -1.84 35.31
C LYS A 132 -3.59 -0.82 34.59
N ALA A 133 -3.92 0.25 35.31
CA ALA A 133 -4.60 1.39 34.72
C ALA A 133 -3.75 1.96 33.57
N THR A 134 -4.38 2.18 32.42
CA THR A 134 -3.67 2.55 31.19
C THR A 134 -4.38 3.71 30.52
N TYR A 135 -3.59 4.63 29.97
CA TYR A 135 -4.07 5.68 29.08
C TYR A 135 -3.91 5.23 27.64
N THR A 136 -4.96 5.39 26.84
CA THR A 136 -4.94 5.03 25.42
C THR A 136 -5.46 6.19 24.59
N PRO A 137 -4.73 6.62 23.54
CA PRO A 137 -5.26 7.61 22.61
C PRO A 137 -6.48 7.03 21.89
N SER A 138 -7.54 7.82 21.80
CA SER A 138 -8.77 7.42 21.11
C SER A 138 -9.19 8.52 20.15
N PHE A 139 -9.64 8.12 18.96
CA PHE A 139 -10.19 9.00 17.95
C PHE A 139 -11.69 8.74 17.80
N SER A 140 -12.47 9.82 17.80
CA SER A 140 -13.91 9.78 17.55
C SER A 140 -14.22 10.51 16.25
N ALA A 141 -14.65 9.78 15.24
CA ALA A 141 -15.07 10.35 13.96
C ALA A 141 -16.30 11.26 14.13
N SER A 142 -16.26 12.42 13.46
CA SER A 142 -17.37 13.35 13.38
C SER A 142 -18.52 12.78 12.52
N LYS A 143 -19.70 13.40 12.60
CA LYS A 143 -20.85 13.02 11.77
C LYS A 143 -20.49 13.14 10.27
N THR A 144 -19.91 14.27 9.86
CA THR A 144 -19.50 14.50 8.48
C THR A 144 -18.60 13.39 7.93
N PHE A 145 -17.60 12.96 8.70
CA PHE A 145 -16.71 11.87 8.26
C PHE A 145 -17.42 10.51 8.20
N LYS A 146 -18.34 10.23 9.13
CA LYS A 146 -19.14 9.01 9.10
C LYS A 146 -20.12 8.97 7.93
N ASP A 147 -20.73 10.10 7.60
CA ASP A 147 -21.67 10.24 6.48
C ASP A 147 -20.92 10.08 5.14
N MET A 148 -19.69 10.57 5.02
CA MET A 148 -18.84 10.30 3.85
C MET A 148 -18.50 8.81 3.69
N ALA A 149 -18.30 8.09 4.79
CA ALA A 149 -18.00 6.65 4.76
C ALA A 149 -19.25 5.77 4.56
N ASN A 150 -20.42 6.25 5.00
CA ASN A 150 -21.69 5.58 4.79
C ASN A 150 -22.78 6.59 4.36
N PRO A 151 -22.86 6.91 3.06
CA PRO A 151 -23.77 7.92 2.54
C PRO A 151 -25.25 7.51 2.55
N ASN A 152 -25.58 6.23 2.83
CA ASN A 152 -26.93 5.67 2.68
C ASN A 152 -27.60 5.30 4.02
N ARG A 153 -27.39 6.10 5.07
CA ARG A 153 -27.97 5.84 6.40
C ARG A 153 -29.10 6.78 6.77
#